data_AF-A0A9D2SNE7-F1
#
_entry.id   AF-A0A9D2SNE7-F1
#
_cell.length_a   1.000
_cell.length_b   1.000
_cell.length_c   1.000
_cell.angle_alpha   90.00
_cell.angle_beta   90.00
_cell.angle_gamma   90.00
#
_symmetry.space_group_name_H-M   'P 1'
#
loop_
_entity.id
_entity.type
_entity.pdbx_description
1 polymer ?
#
loop_
_entity_poly.entity_id
_entity_poly.type
_entity_poly.pdbx_seq_one_letter_code
_entity_poly.pdbx_strand_id
1 'polypeptide(L)'
;MKTVSFRESLAGICRLYGFLKGQSLLYVVGLILVSAFQLFSSLFEGQLYSTVTRIGQSGEGRIAEQLFFICGFLAALVVMRVVGTIFYLRSVARGDEALRRRLGRTLVRMPLSIWYTRHSGDWMAILGKDADEASGVYKDQANMLLACIIQAAGGLMLLLWMNPVLAAWGLITGLGYMWIGFLNWKRMYGYENRLREAAGGMAEQFSNQIEGRWVSRFYDLQTVLSGKMDAARKEYEDGGERSARVSALNGGLNQIGYTLSYSGTLIVGLILVNAGRLTLPEMLSMWPLSLGIAFGLLQIGFLFTDYQSTAAAVGRLQHVFSLPCEEAGSADACGASDKEEPAVRLEHVSFCYEAPEEKAENTSGDDGCDRKKYALRDCSLCIRKGERVAFVGESGSGKSTLMKLLLGFYRPQEGRIEVDGIDVSASPSAVRGRISYVPQKSQLFDDSIYENIAMVRPESGREDVERAAARSGADEFIRQLPEGYETRVGEDGGRLSGDSGRGSPWREPF
;
A
#
# COMPACT_ATOMS: atom_id res chain seq x y z
N MET A 1 13.92 12.17 5.94
CA MET A 1 13.58 11.49 4.67
C MET A 1 14.38 12.15 3.56
N LYS A 2 15.39 11.46 2.98
CA LYS A 2 16.07 11.96 1.78
C LYS A 2 15.04 11.99 0.65
N THR A 3 14.90 13.12 -0.03
CA THR A 3 14.10 13.24 -1.25
C THR A 3 14.66 12.25 -2.27
N VAL A 4 13.90 11.19 -2.54
CA VAL A 4 14.22 10.22 -3.61
C VAL A 4 14.40 11.00 -4.90
N SER A 5 15.52 10.79 -5.59
CA SER A 5 15.80 11.48 -6.85
C SER A 5 14.69 11.14 -7.86
N PHE A 6 14.21 12.12 -8.63
CA PHE A 6 13.17 11.92 -9.65
C PHE A 6 13.48 10.73 -10.59
N ARG A 7 14.78 10.49 -10.86
CA ARG A 7 15.27 9.38 -11.67
C ARG A 7 15.09 8.01 -11.00
N GLU A 8 15.25 7.93 -9.69
CA GLU A 8 15.05 6.68 -8.91
C GLU A 8 13.57 6.33 -8.80
N SER A 9 12.71 7.33 -8.60
CA SER A 9 11.25 7.16 -8.61
C SER A 9 10.76 6.64 -9.97
N LEU A 10 11.24 7.23 -11.08
CA LEU A 10 10.94 6.76 -12.43
C LEU A 10 11.41 5.33 -12.69
N ALA A 11 12.64 5.00 -12.30
CA ALA A 11 13.15 3.63 -12.40
C ALA A 11 12.29 2.65 -11.57
N GLY A 12 11.75 3.12 -10.45
CA GLY A 12 10.83 2.34 -9.64
C GLY A 12 9.47 2.08 -10.25
N ILE A 13 8.91 3.12 -10.83
CA ILE A 13 7.68 3.02 -11.59
C ILE A 13 7.86 2.06 -12.78
N CYS A 14 8.98 2.15 -13.51
CA CYS A 14 9.29 1.20 -14.59
C CYS A 14 9.42 -0.24 -14.10
N ARG A 15 9.99 -0.48 -12.90
CA ARG A 15 10.04 -1.81 -12.30
C ARG A 15 8.65 -2.37 -11.98
N LEU A 16 7.67 -1.52 -11.65
CA LEU A 16 6.29 -1.94 -11.41
C LEU A 16 5.61 -2.43 -12.70
N TYR A 17 5.90 -1.83 -13.86
CA TYR A 17 5.45 -2.37 -15.15
C TYR A 17 5.99 -3.78 -15.44
N GLY A 18 7.07 -4.18 -14.78
CA GLY A 18 7.58 -5.56 -14.80
C GLY A 18 6.57 -6.59 -14.28
N PHE A 19 5.61 -6.20 -13.43
CA PHE A 19 4.54 -7.11 -12.98
C PHE A 19 3.48 -7.39 -14.06
N LEU A 20 3.44 -6.58 -15.13
CA LEU A 20 2.52 -6.75 -16.27
C LEU A 20 3.11 -7.59 -17.41
N LYS A 21 4.34 -8.13 -17.26
CA LYS A 21 5.14 -8.73 -18.35
C LYS A 21 4.47 -9.90 -19.08
N GLY A 22 3.50 -10.59 -18.46
CA GLY A 22 2.72 -11.67 -19.10
C GLY A 22 1.54 -11.20 -19.97
N GLN A 23 1.13 -9.93 -19.87
CA GLN A 23 -0.04 -9.37 -20.59
C GLN A 23 0.18 -7.93 -21.06
N SER A 24 1.42 -7.49 -21.23
CA SER A 24 1.76 -6.12 -21.62
C SER A 24 1.06 -5.70 -22.92
N LEU A 25 0.88 -6.62 -23.87
CA LEU A 25 0.17 -6.35 -25.12
C LEU A 25 -1.32 -6.06 -24.89
N LEU A 26 -2.03 -6.89 -24.12
CA LEU A 26 -3.45 -6.67 -23.79
C LEU A 26 -3.65 -5.39 -22.99
N TYR A 27 -2.72 -5.09 -22.09
CA TYR A 27 -2.72 -3.85 -21.32
C TYR A 27 -2.56 -2.63 -22.23
N VAL A 28 -1.55 -2.62 -23.12
CA VAL A 28 -1.30 -1.49 -24.02
C VAL A 28 -2.46 -1.30 -25.00
N VAL A 29 -3.01 -2.38 -25.55
CA VAL A 29 -4.19 -2.32 -26.44
C VAL A 29 -5.41 -1.78 -25.69
N GLY A 30 -5.70 -2.30 -24.49
CA GLY A 30 -6.81 -1.81 -23.66
C GLY A 30 -6.64 -0.34 -23.29
N LEU A 31 -5.43 0.06 -22.89
CA LEU A 31 -5.08 1.44 -22.54
C LEU A 31 -5.31 2.38 -23.72
N ILE A 32 -4.79 2.05 -24.91
CA ILE A 32 -4.99 2.86 -26.12
C ILE A 32 -6.48 2.96 -26.48
N LEU A 33 -7.24 1.85 -26.44
CA LEU A 33 -8.67 1.86 -26.75
C LEU A 33 -9.47 2.74 -25.77
N VAL A 34 -9.19 2.65 -24.48
CA VAL A 34 -9.87 3.46 -23.44
C VAL A 34 -9.49 4.94 -23.58
N SER A 35 -8.20 5.25 -23.80
CA SER A 35 -7.76 6.62 -23.95
C SER A 35 -8.23 7.25 -25.28
N ALA A 36 -8.26 6.50 -26.37
CA ALA A 36 -8.73 6.97 -27.67
C ALA A 36 -10.24 7.20 -27.70
N PHE A 37 -11.02 6.41 -26.95
CA PHE A 37 -12.47 6.58 -26.82
C PHE A 37 -12.85 8.02 -26.46
N GLN A 38 -12.08 8.69 -25.60
CA GLN A 38 -12.39 10.05 -25.16
C GLN A 38 -12.32 11.06 -26.31
N LEU A 39 -11.32 10.96 -27.19
CA LEU A 39 -11.22 11.78 -28.39
C LEU A 39 -12.33 11.45 -29.40
N PHE A 40 -12.61 10.17 -29.62
CA PHE A 40 -13.68 9.74 -30.54
C PHE A 40 -15.08 10.14 -30.05
N SER A 41 -15.30 10.16 -28.72
CA SER A 41 -16.55 10.66 -28.12
C SER A 41 -16.73 12.15 -28.41
N SER A 42 -15.68 12.96 -28.22
CA SER A 42 -15.73 14.39 -28.56
C SER A 42 -16.01 14.62 -30.05
N LEU A 43 -15.41 13.83 -30.94
CA LEU A 43 -15.69 13.90 -32.38
C LEU A 43 -17.13 13.49 -32.71
N PHE A 44 -17.65 12.46 -32.05
CA PHE A 44 -19.03 12.01 -32.22
C PHE A 44 -20.03 13.08 -31.81
N GLU A 45 -19.84 13.68 -30.63
CA GLU A 45 -20.68 14.78 -30.15
C GLU A 45 -20.67 15.93 -31.15
N GLY A 46 -19.50 16.29 -31.68
CA GLY A 46 -19.37 17.33 -32.71
C GLY A 46 -20.16 17.01 -33.98
N GLN A 47 -20.06 15.78 -34.49
CA GLN A 47 -20.81 15.32 -35.67
C GLN A 47 -22.32 15.26 -35.40
N LEU A 48 -22.73 14.90 -34.19
CA LEU A 48 -24.13 14.88 -33.79
C LEU A 48 -24.71 16.29 -33.83
N TYR A 49 -24.02 17.28 -33.26
CA TYR A 49 -24.48 18.67 -33.28
C TYR A 49 -24.53 19.26 -34.70
N SER A 50 -23.53 18.97 -35.54
CA SER A 50 -23.52 19.45 -36.92
C SER A 50 -24.65 18.85 -37.75
N THR A 51 -24.95 17.56 -37.53
CA THR A 51 -26.04 16.86 -38.25
C THR A 51 -27.40 17.38 -37.82
N VAL A 52 -27.64 17.55 -36.51
CA VAL A 52 -28.90 18.08 -35.97
C VAL A 52 -29.17 19.48 -36.53
N THR A 53 -28.16 20.35 -36.55
CA THR A 53 -28.32 21.72 -37.07
C THR A 53 -28.48 21.77 -38.58
N ARG A 54 -27.81 20.88 -39.33
CA ARG A 54 -28.01 20.75 -40.78
C ARG A 54 -29.45 20.35 -41.11
N ILE A 55 -29.98 19.32 -40.44
CA ILE A 55 -31.37 18.85 -40.62
C ILE A 55 -32.37 19.96 -40.28
N GLY A 56 -32.12 20.70 -39.18
CA GLY A 56 -32.98 21.81 -38.78
C GLY A 56 -32.99 23.00 -39.75
N GLN A 57 -31.92 23.20 -40.53
CA GLN A 57 -31.82 24.27 -41.52
C GLN A 57 -32.32 23.86 -42.91
N SER A 58 -32.05 22.63 -43.35
CA SER A 58 -32.34 22.22 -44.73
C SER A 58 -33.73 21.60 -44.91
N GLY A 59 -34.40 21.12 -43.85
CA GLY A 59 -35.76 20.54 -43.91
C GLY A 59 -35.91 19.26 -44.75
N GLU A 60 -34.98 19.00 -45.64
CA GLU A 60 -34.90 17.85 -46.52
C GLU A 60 -33.58 17.10 -46.26
N GLY A 61 -33.70 15.81 -45.95
CA GLY A 61 -32.57 14.92 -45.76
C GLY A 61 -33.06 13.54 -45.37
N ARG A 62 -32.40 12.49 -45.89
CA ARG A 62 -32.66 11.08 -45.55
C ARG A 62 -32.31 10.82 -44.08
N ILE A 63 -33.19 11.22 -43.16
CA ILE A 63 -33.00 11.13 -41.71
C ILE A 63 -32.69 9.68 -41.31
N ALA A 64 -33.33 8.70 -41.97
CA ALA A 64 -33.13 7.29 -41.73
C ALA A 64 -31.70 6.80 -42.02
N GLU A 65 -31.08 7.24 -43.13
CA GLU A 65 -29.71 6.84 -43.47
C GLU A 65 -28.70 7.47 -42.49
N GLN A 66 -28.87 8.75 -42.15
CA GLN A 66 -27.99 9.44 -41.20
C GLN A 66 -28.12 8.91 -39.76
N LEU A 67 -29.35 8.61 -39.32
CA LEU A 67 -29.59 7.96 -38.03
C LEU A 67 -28.92 6.58 -37.97
N PHE A 68 -28.99 5.80 -39.06
CA PHE A 68 -28.33 4.49 -39.11
C PHE A 68 -26.81 4.60 -38.93
N PHE A 69 -26.16 5.57 -39.59
CA PHE A 69 -24.72 5.81 -39.40
C PHE A 69 -24.38 6.30 -37.98
N ILE A 70 -25.17 7.20 -37.40
CA ILE A 70 -24.97 7.71 -36.04
C ILE A 70 -25.13 6.59 -35.01
N CYS A 71 -26.19 5.79 -35.12
CA CYS A 71 -26.43 4.64 -34.25
C CYS A 71 -25.35 3.56 -34.42
N GLY A 72 -24.90 3.31 -35.65
CA GLY A 72 -23.78 2.39 -35.92
C GLY A 72 -22.47 2.86 -35.30
N PHE A 73 -22.16 4.16 -35.40
CA PHE A 73 -20.97 4.74 -34.79
C PHE A 73 -21.05 4.71 -33.25
N LEU A 74 -22.21 5.05 -32.68
CA LEU A 74 -22.46 4.95 -31.24
C LEU A 74 -22.27 3.52 -30.73
N ALA A 75 -22.82 2.53 -31.43
CA ALA A 75 -22.64 1.12 -31.09
C ALA A 75 -21.16 0.72 -31.16
N ALA A 76 -20.43 1.15 -32.19
CA ALA A 76 -18.99 0.91 -32.32
C ALA A 76 -18.19 1.56 -31.17
N LEU A 77 -18.53 2.79 -30.76
CA LEU A 77 -17.91 3.46 -29.61
C LEU A 77 -18.17 2.73 -28.29
N VAL A 78 -19.41 2.28 -28.07
CA VAL A 78 -19.76 1.50 -26.88
C VAL A 78 -18.99 0.19 -26.85
N VAL A 79 -18.92 -0.53 -27.97
CA VAL A 79 -18.14 -1.77 -28.08
C VAL A 79 -16.64 -1.50 -27.84
N MET A 80 -16.08 -0.46 -28.45
CA MET A 80 -14.69 -0.04 -28.23
C MET A 80 -14.42 0.22 -26.75
N ARG A 81 -15.30 0.98 -26.07
CA ARG A 81 -15.18 1.30 -24.65
C ARG A 81 -15.26 0.05 -23.80
N VAL A 82 -16.24 -0.82 -24.02
CA VAL A 82 -16.44 -2.04 -23.22
C VAL A 82 -15.26 -3.00 -23.40
N VAL A 83 -14.86 -3.29 -24.64
CA VAL A 83 -13.74 -4.19 -24.94
C VAL A 83 -12.42 -3.64 -24.38
N GLY A 84 -12.15 -2.35 -24.60
CA GLY A 84 -10.98 -1.68 -24.04
C GLY A 84 -10.93 -1.78 -22.51
N THR A 85 -12.07 -1.54 -21.85
CA THR A 85 -12.19 -1.63 -20.38
C THR A 85 -11.95 -3.03 -19.86
N ILE A 86 -12.50 -4.06 -20.53
CA ILE A 86 -12.31 -5.46 -20.13
C ILE A 86 -10.84 -5.86 -20.22
N PHE A 87 -10.18 -5.55 -21.34
CA PHE A 87 -8.75 -5.85 -21.50
C PHE A 87 -7.88 -5.09 -20.50
N TYR A 88 -8.21 -3.83 -20.26
CA TYR A 88 -7.53 -2.98 -19.29
C TYR A 88 -7.67 -3.51 -17.85
N LEU A 89 -8.90 -3.62 -17.34
CA LEU A 89 -9.17 -4.04 -15.96
C LEU A 89 -8.67 -5.45 -15.67
N ARG A 90 -8.76 -6.38 -16.63
CA ARG A 90 -8.24 -7.74 -16.46
C ARG A 90 -6.72 -7.77 -16.33
N SER A 91 -6.02 -6.95 -17.11
CA SER A 91 -4.55 -6.86 -17.06
C SER A 91 -4.10 -6.21 -15.75
N VAL A 92 -4.80 -5.16 -15.32
CA VAL A 92 -4.59 -4.45 -14.06
C VAL A 92 -4.79 -5.38 -12.85
N ALA A 93 -5.88 -6.16 -12.82
CA ALA A 93 -6.18 -7.09 -11.73
C ALA A 93 -5.07 -8.14 -11.54
N ARG A 94 -4.52 -8.66 -12.63
CA ARG A 94 -3.39 -9.61 -12.57
C ARG A 94 -2.08 -8.96 -12.13
N GLY A 95 -1.85 -7.71 -12.54
CA GLY A 95 -0.70 -6.92 -12.06
C GLY A 95 -0.75 -6.72 -10.55
N ASP A 96 -1.93 -6.37 -10.03
CA ASP A 96 -2.18 -6.20 -8.60
C ASP A 96 -1.98 -7.51 -7.82
N GLU A 97 -2.52 -8.62 -8.33
CA GLU A 97 -2.31 -9.95 -7.76
C GLU A 97 -0.83 -10.33 -7.71
N ALA A 98 -0.08 -10.08 -8.79
CA ALA A 98 1.35 -10.36 -8.86
C ALA A 98 2.16 -9.51 -7.85
N LEU A 99 1.79 -8.24 -7.70
CA LEU A 99 2.40 -7.33 -6.72
C LEU A 99 2.12 -7.82 -5.28
N ARG A 100 0.85 -8.08 -4.95
CA ARG A 100 0.43 -8.57 -3.63
C ARG A 100 1.07 -9.92 -3.28
N ARG A 101 1.15 -10.84 -4.25
CA ARG A 101 1.80 -12.14 -4.07
C ARG A 101 3.30 -12.00 -3.79
N ARG A 102 3.99 -11.07 -4.46
CA ARG A 102 5.41 -10.81 -4.18
C ARG A 102 5.60 -10.16 -2.81
N LEU A 103 4.79 -9.15 -2.47
CA LEU A 103 4.81 -8.52 -1.15
C LEU A 103 4.59 -9.53 -0.03
N GLY A 104 3.57 -10.39 -0.16
CA GLY A 104 3.30 -11.46 0.81
C GLY A 104 4.49 -12.40 0.99
N ARG A 105 5.13 -12.85 -0.10
CA ARG A 105 6.34 -13.70 -0.01
C ARG A 105 7.51 -12.98 0.67
N THR A 106 7.72 -11.71 0.37
CA THR A 106 8.79 -10.92 0.99
C THR A 106 8.55 -10.72 2.48
N LEU A 107 7.31 -10.42 2.89
CA LEU A 107 6.94 -10.23 4.29
C LEU A 107 7.12 -11.52 5.12
N VAL A 108 6.71 -12.67 4.58
CA VAL A 108 6.85 -13.97 5.26
C VAL A 108 8.32 -14.41 5.38
N ARG A 109 9.17 -14.04 4.42
CA ARG A 109 10.61 -14.38 4.43
C ARG A 109 11.49 -13.34 5.10
N MET A 110 10.90 -12.28 5.63
CA MET A 110 11.67 -11.22 6.27
C MET A 110 12.19 -11.68 7.64
N PRO A 111 13.44 -11.37 8.00
CA PRO A 111 13.97 -11.64 9.34
C PRO A 111 13.11 -11.02 10.43
N LEU A 112 12.89 -11.77 11.53
CA LEU A 112 12.10 -11.28 12.66
C LEU A 112 12.70 -10.03 13.31
N SER A 113 14.02 -9.84 13.24
CA SER A 113 14.68 -8.61 13.73
C SER A 113 14.10 -7.34 13.11
N ILE A 114 13.69 -7.38 11.84
CA ILE A 114 13.12 -6.24 11.11
C ILE A 114 11.64 -6.08 11.46
N TRP A 115 10.92 -7.18 11.66
CA TRP A 115 9.51 -7.14 12.11
C TRP A 115 9.33 -6.35 13.40
N TYR A 116 10.26 -6.49 14.36
CA TYR A 116 10.20 -5.77 15.63
C TYR A 116 10.59 -4.28 15.56
N THR A 117 11.06 -3.77 14.42
CA THR A 117 11.43 -2.35 14.29
C THR A 117 10.24 -1.43 14.04
N ARG A 118 9.09 -1.97 13.64
CA ARG A 118 7.87 -1.21 13.30
C ARG A 118 6.66 -1.82 13.97
N HIS A 119 5.62 -1.00 14.15
CA HIS A 119 4.35 -1.50 14.65
C HIS A 119 3.67 -2.38 13.59
N SER A 120 2.87 -3.35 14.02
CA SER A 120 2.10 -4.23 13.12
C SER A 120 1.18 -3.44 12.17
N GLY A 121 0.64 -2.31 12.63
CA GLY A 121 -0.16 -1.40 11.82
C GLY A 121 0.59 -0.80 10.62
N ASP A 122 1.89 -0.56 10.75
CA ASP A 122 2.70 -0.01 9.65
C ASP A 122 2.86 -1.03 8.52
N TRP A 123 3.06 -2.30 8.87
CA TRP A 123 3.15 -3.38 7.89
C TRP A 123 1.82 -3.61 7.16
N MET A 124 0.69 -3.47 7.89
CA MET A 124 -0.64 -3.52 7.28
C MET A 124 -0.89 -2.33 6.36
N ALA A 125 -0.43 -1.12 6.73
CA ALA A 125 -0.50 0.05 5.85
C ALA A 125 0.32 -0.14 4.57
N ILE A 126 1.48 -0.79 4.67
CA ILE A 126 2.31 -1.14 3.50
C ILE A 126 1.60 -2.13 2.58
N LEU A 127 0.97 -3.17 3.15
CA LEU A 127 0.28 -4.21 2.37
C LEU A 127 -1.05 -3.74 1.77
N GLY A 128 -1.72 -2.80 2.42
CA GLY A 128 -2.97 -2.19 1.96
C GLY A 128 -2.71 -0.90 1.18
N LYS A 129 -2.62 0.22 1.90
CA LYS A 129 -2.60 1.57 1.34
C LYS A 129 -1.43 1.80 0.38
N ASP A 130 -0.20 1.47 0.78
CA ASP A 130 0.96 1.74 -0.09
C ASP A 130 0.96 0.85 -1.33
N ALA A 131 0.53 -0.41 -1.20
CA ALA A 131 0.34 -1.31 -2.33
C ALA A 131 -0.71 -0.76 -3.30
N ASP A 132 -1.83 -0.24 -2.79
CA ASP A 132 -2.87 0.38 -3.61
C ASP A 132 -2.38 1.68 -4.27
N GLU A 133 -1.74 2.60 -3.54
CA GLU A 133 -1.14 3.82 -4.11
C GLU A 133 -0.09 3.52 -5.19
N ALA A 134 0.72 2.47 -5.01
CA ALA A 134 1.71 2.05 -6.00
C ALA A 134 1.08 1.37 -7.23
N SER A 135 0.03 0.57 -7.03
CA SER A 135 -0.74 0.00 -8.14
C SER A 135 -1.49 1.06 -8.96
N GLY A 136 -1.76 2.22 -8.35
CA GLY A 136 -2.33 3.43 -8.98
C GLY A 136 -1.64 3.86 -10.27
N VAL A 137 -0.32 3.61 -10.40
CA VAL A 137 0.44 3.94 -11.62
C VAL A 137 -0.21 3.31 -12.85
N TYR A 138 -0.48 2.00 -12.80
CA TYR A 138 -1.02 1.27 -13.95
C TYR A 138 -2.55 1.15 -13.93
N LYS A 139 -3.20 1.39 -12.78
CA LYS A 139 -4.67 1.41 -12.55
C LYS A 139 -5.37 2.68 -13.06
N ASP A 140 -4.78 3.85 -12.84
CA ASP A 140 -5.46 5.12 -13.11
C ASP A 140 -4.53 6.12 -13.82
N GLN A 141 -3.30 6.31 -13.30
CA GLN A 141 -2.40 7.35 -13.78
C GLN A 141 -1.96 7.16 -15.23
N ALA A 142 -1.66 5.92 -15.64
CA ALA A 142 -1.30 5.61 -17.02
C ALA A 142 -2.45 5.91 -18.00
N ASN A 143 -3.68 5.54 -17.63
CA ASN A 143 -4.87 5.79 -18.44
C ASN A 143 -5.16 7.27 -18.52
N MET A 144 -5.12 7.97 -17.38
CA MET A 144 -5.35 9.40 -17.33
C MET A 144 -4.28 10.16 -18.13
N LEU A 145 -3.00 9.83 -17.98
CA LEU A 145 -1.91 10.46 -18.73
C LEU A 145 -2.02 10.24 -20.24
N LEU A 146 -2.28 9.01 -20.68
CA LEU A 146 -2.44 8.73 -22.10
C LEU A 146 -3.70 9.39 -22.67
N ALA A 147 -4.82 9.37 -21.94
CA ALA A 147 -6.05 10.05 -22.32
C ALA A 147 -5.85 11.57 -22.43
N CYS A 148 -5.12 12.19 -21.50
CA CYS A 148 -4.80 13.62 -21.55
C CYS A 148 -3.96 13.96 -22.77
N ILE A 149 -2.92 13.17 -23.07
CA ILE A 149 -2.06 13.40 -24.23
C ILE A 149 -2.86 13.25 -25.53
N ILE A 150 -3.64 12.17 -25.67
CA ILE A 150 -4.44 11.91 -26.87
C ILE A 150 -5.50 12.99 -27.04
N GLN A 151 -6.19 13.40 -25.97
CA GLN A 151 -7.25 14.40 -26.04
C GLN A 151 -6.69 15.81 -26.30
N ALA A 152 -5.63 16.22 -25.60
CA ALA A 152 -5.04 17.54 -25.77
C ALA A 152 -4.30 17.65 -27.12
N ALA A 153 -3.41 16.72 -27.45
CA ALA A 153 -2.62 16.77 -28.69
C ALA A 153 -3.47 16.41 -29.92
N GLY A 154 -4.27 15.34 -29.84
CA GLY A 154 -5.15 14.92 -30.93
C GLY A 154 -6.28 15.92 -31.17
N GLY A 155 -6.90 16.43 -30.10
CA GLY A 155 -7.89 17.50 -30.19
C GLY A 155 -7.30 18.78 -30.79
N LEU A 156 -6.12 19.23 -30.32
CA LEU A 156 -5.47 20.43 -30.85
C LEU A 156 -5.06 20.27 -32.31
N MET A 157 -4.50 19.13 -32.71
CA MET A 157 -4.09 18.86 -34.08
C MET A 157 -5.29 18.89 -35.04
N LEU A 158 -6.39 18.23 -34.67
CA LEU A 158 -7.63 18.24 -35.45
C LEU A 158 -8.23 19.64 -35.51
N LEU A 159 -8.24 20.38 -34.40
CA LEU A 159 -8.83 21.71 -34.37
C LEU A 159 -7.99 22.76 -35.11
N LEU A 160 -6.64 22.65 -35.10
CA LEU A 160 -5.75 23.48 -35.91
C LEU A 160 -5.96 23.24 -37.41
N TRP A 161 -6.25 21.99 -37.80
CA TRP A 161 -6.57 21.64 -39.18
C TRP A 161 -7.92 22.22 -39.62
N MET A 162 -8.91 22.27 -38.72
CA MET A 162 -10.24 22.80 -39.01
C MET A 162 -10.31 24.33 -38.96
N ASN A 163 -9.86 24.95 -37.85
CA ASN A 163 -9.85 26.40 -37.68
C ASN A 163 -8.78 26.85 -36.65
N PRO A 164 -7.76 27.62 -37.07
CA PRO A 164 -6.67 28.03 -36.18
C PRO A 164 -7.08 29.04 -35.10
N VAL A 165 -8.16 29.80 -35.29
CA VAL A 165 -8.62 30.81 -34.33
C VAL A 165 -9.29 30.14 -33.13
N LEU A 166 -10.16 29.16 -33.37
CA LEU A 166 -10.75 28.36 -32.29
C LEU A 166 -9.68 27.53 -31.55
N ALA A 167 -8.62 27.12 -32.27
CA ALA A 167 -7.51 26.38 -31.67
C ALA A 167 -6.70 27.25 -30.71
N ALA A 168 -6.40 28.48 -31.11
CA ALA A 168 -5.75 29.46 -30.26
C ALA A 168 -6.60 29.75 -29.00
N TRP A 169 -7.92 29.91 -29.15
CA TRP A 169 -8.82 30.11 -28.00
C TRP A 169 -8.83 28.91 -27.04
N GLY A 170 -8.97 27.70 -27.57
CA GLY A 170 -8.92 26.47 -26.77
C GLY A 170 -7.60 26.31 -26.03
N LEU A 171 -6.48 26.63 -26.68
CA LEU A 171 -5.15 26.60 -26.07
C LEU A 171 -4.99 27.67 -24.97
N ILE A 172 -5.41 28.91 -25.23
CA ILE A 172 -5.32 30.01 -24.26
C ILE A 172 -6.14 29.70 -23.01
N THR A 173 -7.39 29.25 -23.20
CA THR A 173 -8.24 28.89 -22.06
C THR A 173 -7.65 27.71 -21.31
N GLY A 174 -7.26 26.64 -22.01
CA GLY A 174 -6.59 25.46 -21.46
C GLY A 174 -5.34 25.77 -20.62
N LEU A 175 -4.41 26.57 -21.16
CA LEU A 175 -3.22 27.04 -20.45
C LEU A 175 -3.57 27.94 -19.26
N GLY A 176 -4.62 28.75 -19.38
CA GLY A 176 -5.16 29.54 -18.28
C GLY A 176 -5.59 28.70 -17.09
N TYR A 177 -6.29 27.57 -17.31
CA TYR A 177 -6.62 26.64 -16.22
C TYR A 177 -5.40 26.01 -15.60
N MET A 178 -4.48 25.53 -16.44
CA MET A 178 -3.27 24.89 -15.97
C MET A 178 -2.47 25.85 -15.07
N TRP A 179 -2.42 27.13 -15.44
CA TRP A 179 -1.78 28.18 -14.64
C TRP A 179 -2.48 28.43 -13.30
N ILE A 180 -3.82 28.50 -13.29
CA ILE A 180 -4.62 28.66 -12.06
C ILE A 180 -4.41 27.46 -11.11
N GLY A 181 -4.42 26.24 -11.65
CA GLY A 181 -4.15 25.02 -10.90
C GLY A 181 -2.74 25.01 -10.31
N PHE A 182 -1.74 25.40 -11.09
CA PHE A 182 -0.34 25.46 -10.65
C PHE A 182 -0.11 26.46 -9.52
N LEU A 183 -0.73 27.65 -9.59
CA LEU A 183 -0.55 28.68 -8.56
C LEU A 183 -1.16 28.29 -7.21
N ASN A 184 -2.30 27.60 -7.24
CA ASN A 184 -3.01 27.15 -6.03
C ASN A 184 -2.48 25.84 -5.45
N TRP A 185 -1.70 25.08 -6.25
CA TRP A 185 -1.13 23.80 -5.88
C TRP A 185 -0.49 23.78 -4.49
N LYS A 186 0.56 24.60 -4.31
CA LYS A 186 1.39 24.58 -3.09
C LYS A 186 0.56 24.87 -1.84
N ARG A 187 -0.48 25.69 -1.96
CA ARG A 187 -1.39 26.02 -0.86
C ARG A 187 -2.29 24.85 -0.51
N MET A 188 -2.98 24.27 -1.50
CA MET A 188 -3.89 23.13 -1.30
C MET A 188 -3.17 21.99 -0.56
N TYR A 189 -1.98 21.65 -1.04
CA TYR A 189 -1.14 20.61 -0.44
C TYR A 189 -0.71 20.86 0.99
N GLY A 190 -0.29 22.09 1.31
CA GLY A 190 0.16 22.43 2.64
C GLY A 190 -0.95 22.23 3.67
N TYR A 191 -2.19 22.57 3.33
CA TYR A 191 -3.34 22.38 4.20
C TYR A 191 -3.79 20.92 4.27
N GLU A 192 -3.76 20.19 3.15
CA GLU A 192 -4.17 18.79 3.12
C GLU A 192 -3.21 17.88 3.91
N ASN A 193 -1.90 18.14 3.83
CA ASN A 193 -0.92 17.44 4.67
C ASN A 193 -1.10 17.75 6.16
N ARG A 194 -1.32 19.02 6.53
CA ARG A 194 -1.59 19.39 7.93
C ARG A 194 -2.88 18.75 8.45
N LEU A 195 -3.92 18.69 7.63
CA LEU A 195 -5.17 18.00 7.99
C LEU A 195 -4.92 16.50 8.22
N ARG A 196 -4.08 15.88 7.38
CA ARG A 196 -3.70 14.47 7.52
C ARG A 196 -2.85 14.22 8.77
N GLU A 197 -1.94 15.12 9.11
CA GLU A 197 -1.16 15.09 10.36
C GLU A 197 -2.07 15.23 11.59
N ALA A 198 -2.98 16.21 11.59
CA ALA A 198 -3.96 16.39 12.67
C ALA A 198 -4.89 15.18 12.82
N ALA A 199 -5.33 14.58 11.71
CA ALA A 199 -6.12 13.34 11.72
C ALA A 199 -5.34 12.17 12.32
N GLY A 200 -4.06 12.05 11.98
CA GLY A 200 -3.15 11.05 12.54
C GLY A 200 -2.97 11.22 14.06
N GLY A 201 -2.71 12.45 14.51
CA GLY A 201 -2.60 12.76 15.94
C GLY A 201 -3.89 12.48 16.71
N MET A 202 -5.06 12.77 16.11
CA MET A 202 -6.36 12.45 16.71
C MET A 202 -6.58 10.93 16.82
N ALA A 203 -6.24 10.16 15.78
CA ALA A 203 -6.34 8.70 15.80
C ALA A 203 -5.40 8.08 16.84
N GLU A 204 -4.17 8.59 16.97
CA GLU A 204 -3.21 8.18 18.00
C GLU A 204 -3.74 8.42 19.41
N GLN A 205 -4.29 9.62 19.68
CA GLN A 205 -4.90 9.92 20.98
C GLN A 205 -6.08 9.00 21.29
N PHE A 206 -6.91 8.69 20.30
CA PHE A 206 -8.02 7.76 20.46
C PHE A 206 -7.53 6.34 20.77
N SER A 207 -6.49 5.87 20.08
CA SER A 207 -5.85 4.57 20.36
C SER A 207 -5.32 4.51 21.79
N ASN A 208 -4.58 5.53 22.22
CA ASN A 208 -4.04 5.63 23.57
C ASN A 208 -5.14 5.59 24.66
N GLN A 209 -6.34 6.13 24.38
CA GLN A 209 -7.47 6.05 25.30
C GLN A 209 -8.11 4.66 25.36
N ILE A 210 -8.19 3.94 24.23
CA ILE A 210 -8.70 2.57 24.20
C ILE A 210 -7.76 1.63 24.97
N GLU A 211 -6.45 1.79 24.79
CA GLU A 211 -5.44 1.03 25.54
C GLU A 211 -5.47 1.41 27.02
N GLY A 212 -5.54 2.71 27.32
CA GLY A 212 -5.63 3.26 28.67
C GLY A 212 -7.00 3.15 29.33
N ARG A 213 -7.96 2.40 28.76
CA ARG A 213 -9.37 2.38 29.21
C ARG A 213 -9.56 1.99 30.67
N TRP A 214 -8.68 1.15 31.21
CA TRP A 214 -8.73 0.74 32.60
C TRP A 214 -8.21 1.85 33.52
N VAL A 215 -7.12 2.50 33.12
CA VAL A 215 -6.53 3.63 33.86
C VAL A 215 -7.48 4.82 33.87
N SER A 216 -8.11 5.12 32.74
CA SER A 216 -9.06 6.23 32.64
C SER A 216 -10.27 6.07 33.54
N ARG A 217 -10.82 4.84 33.65
CA ARG A 217 -11.92 4.53 34.56
C ARG A 217 -11.51 4.48 36.02
N PHE A 218 -10.32 3.95 36.33
CA PHE A 218 -9.86 3.82 37.71
C PHE A 218 -9.57 5.17 38.36
N TYR A 219 -8.95 6.09 37.61
CA TYR A 219 -8.59 7.43 38.09
C TYR A 219 -9.61 8.52 37.72
N ASP A 220 -10.78 8.13 37.19
CA ASP A 220 -11.82 9.04 36.71
C ASP A 220 -11.30 10.20 35.83
N LEU A 221 -10.42 9.87 34.87
CA LEU A 221 -9.75 10.84 34.01
C LEU A 221 -10.62 11.33 32.84
N GLN A 222 -11.92 11.04 32.85
CA GLN A 222 -12.81 11.29 31.71
C GLN A 222 -12.77 12.76 31.27
N THR A 223 -12.80 13.70 32.21
CA THR A 223 -12.78 15.14 31.93
C THR A 223 -11.44 15.62 31.34
N VAL A 224 -10.31 15.05 31.79
CA VAL A 224 -8.98 15.41 31.29
C VAL A 224 -8.78 14.86 29.88
N LEU A 225 -9.21 13.62 29.65
CA LEU A 225 -9.12 12.94 28.37
C LEU A 225 -10.07 13.55 27.33
N SER A 226 -11.29 13.91 27.73
CA SER A 226 -12.22 14.62 26.86
C SER A 226 -11.68 16.00 26.48
N GLY A 227 -11.09 16.75 27.42
CA GLY A 227 -10.48 18.05 27.12
C GLY A 227 -9.30 17.95 26.13
N LYS A 228 -8.49 16.89 26.21
CA LYS A 228 -7.44 16.60 25.20
C LYS A 228 -8.04 16.28 23.84
N MET A 229 -9.10 15.48 23.81
CA MET A 229 -9.83 15.17 22.55
C MET A 229 -10.44 16.43 21.94
N ASP A 230 -11.03 17.31 22.74
CA ASP A 230 -11.62 18.55 22.25
C ASP A 230 -10.55 19.48 21.66
N ALA A 231 -9.36 19.55 22.26
CA ALA A 231 -8.24 20.29 21.70
C ALA A 231 -7.76 19.73 20.36
N ALA A 232 -7.57 18.40 20.27
CA ALA A 232 -7.18 17.73 19.01
C ALA A 232 -8.26 17.86 17.93
N ARG A 233 -9.53 17.74 18.33
CA ARG A 233 -10.69 17.95 17.46
C ARG A 233 -10.72 19.37 16.91
N LYS A 234 -10.46 20.38 17.75
CA LYS A 234 -10.46 21.78 17.31
C LYS A 234 -9.35 22.06 16.29
N GLU A 235 -8.16 21.50 16.49
CA GLU A 235 -7.08 21.60 15.51
C GLU A 235 -7.43 20.92 14.18
N TYR A 236 -8.07 19.75 14.25
CA TYR A 236 -8.59 19.05 13.07
C TYR A 236 -9.68 19.85 12.35
N GLU A 237 -10.63 20.44 13.09
CA GLU A 237 -11.71 21.28 12.55
C GLU A 237 -11.13 22.56 11.91
N ASP A 238 -10.23 23.28 12.58
CA ASP A 238 -9.58 24.49 12.06
C ASP A 238 -8.75 24.19 10.80
N GLY A 239 -8.03 23.06 10.80
CA GLY A 239 -7.30 22.57 9.63
C GLY A 239 -8.25 22.18 8.48
N GLY A 240 -9.35 21.51 8.84
CA GLY A 240 -10.40 21.06 7.93
C GLY A 240 -11.11 22.21 7.25
N GLU A 241 -11.51 23.25 8.00
CA GLU A 241 -12.14 24.45 7.45
C GLU A 241 -11.21 25.20 6.50
N ARG A 242 -9.94 25.36 6.85
CA ARG A 242 -8.96 26.02 5.98
C ARG A 242 -8.74 25.22 4.69
N SER A 243 -8.60 23.91 4.80
CA SER A 243 -8.47 23.00 3.65
C SER A 243 -9.73 23.04 2.77
N ALA A 244 -10.91 22.97 3.37
CA ALA A 244 -12.20 23.03 2.68
C ALA A 244 -12.40 24.37 1.97
N ARG A 245 -12.04 25.50 2.60
CA ARG A 245 -12.14 26.83 2.00
C ARG A 245 -11.23 26.98 0.78
N VAL A 246 -9.99 26.50 0.87
CA VAL A 246 -9.04 26.51 -0.26
C VAL A 246 -9.52 25.58 -1.38
N SER A 247 -10.01 24.40 -1.03
CA SER A 247 -10.56 23.43 -1.99
C SER A 247 -11.81 23.96 -2.69
N ALA A 248 -12.72 24.61 -1.96
CA ALA A 248 -13.90 25.24 -2.49
C ALA A 248 -13.56 26.40 -3.43
N LEU A 249 -12.56 27.22 -3.07
CA LEU A 249 -12.06 28.29 -3.94
C LEU A 249 -11.47 27.72 -5.23
N ASN A 250 -10.67 26.66 -5.13
CA ASN A 250 -10.07 26.00 -6.29
C ASN A 250 -11.13 25.33 -7.18
N GLY A 251 -12.10 24.63 -6.59
CA GLY A 251 -13.24 24.06 -7.31
C GLY A 251 -14.08 25.13 -8.01
N GLY A 252 -14.35 26.26 -7.33
CA GLY A 252 -15.04 27.40 -7.92
C GLY A 252 -14.27 28.04 -9.07
N LEU A 253 -12.95 28.24 -8.93
CA LEU A 253 -12.09 28.75 -10.00
C LEU A 253 -12.06 27.80 -11.21
N ASN A 254 -11.97 26.49 -10.97
CA ASN A 254 -12.03 25.50 -12.04
C ASN A 254 -13.39 25.51 -12.75
N GLN A 255 -14.50 25.69 -12.03
CA GLN A 255 -15.84 25.76 -12.61
C GLN A 255 -16.09 27.05 -13.40
N ILE A 256 -15.66 28.20 -12.87
CA ILE A 256 -15.71 29.50 -13.58
C ILE A 256 -14.88 29.42 -14.85
N GLY A 257 -13.67 28.87 -14.71
CA GLY A 257 -12.85 28.53 -15.85
C GLY A 257 -13.69 27.72 -16.83
N TYR A 258 -14.22 26.54 -16.45
CA TYR A 258 -14.92 25.60 -17.36
C TYR A 258 -16.03 26.30 -18.13
N THR A 259 -16.81 27.11 -17.42
CA THR A 259 -17.88 27.94 -17.96
C THR A 259 -17.36 28.98 -18.96
N LEU A 260 -16.20 29.60 -18.70
CA LEU A 260 -15.56 30.58 -19.59
C LEU A 260 -15.01 29.94 -20.87
N SER A 261 -14.39 28.75 -20.80
CA SER A 261 -13.95 28.04 -22.02
C SER A 261 -15.13 27.54 -22.84
N TYR A 262 -16.15 26.98 -22.18
CA TYR A 262 -17.41 26.56 -22.77
C TYR A 262 -18.10 27.70 -23.51
N SER A 263 -18.38 28.80 -22.80
CA SER A 263 -19.12 29.95 -23.35
C SER A 263 -18.26 30.73 -24.33
N GLY A 264 -16.98 30.90 -24.04
CA GLY A 264 -16.04 31.61 -24.90
C GLY A 264 -15.84 30.93 -26.24
N THR A 265 -15.81 29.59 -26.29
CA THR A 265 -15.74 28.88 -27.58
C THR A 265 -16.97 29.17 -28.43
N LEU A 266 -18.17 29.17 -27.83
CA LEU A 266 -19.41 29.51 -28.54
C LEU A 266 -19.45 30.97 -28.98
N ILE A 267 -18.99 31.92 -28.15
CA ILE A 267 -18.95 33.35 -28.49
C ILE A 267 -17.96 33.62 -29.63
N VAL A 268 -16.73 33.11 -29.52
CA VAL A 268 -15.72 33.26 -30.57
C VAL A 268 -16.18 32.57 -31.85
N GLY A 269 -16.78 31.39 -31.73
CA GLY A 269 -17.40 30.68 -32.83
C GLY A 269 -18.50 31.49 -33.51
N LEU A 270 -19.40 32.11 -32.75
CA LEU A 270 -20.47 32.95 -33.29
C LEU A 270 -19.94 34.18 -34.02
N ILE A 271 -18.89 34.82 -33.50
CA ILE A 271 -18.21 35.95 -34.17
C ILE A 271 -17.63 35.50 -35.52
N LEU A 272 -17.02 34.31 -35.58
CA LEU A 272 -16.48 33.73 -36.82
C LEU A 272 -17.58 33.38 -37.83
N VAL A 273 -18.73 32.91 -37.35
CA VAL A 273 -19.92 32.64 -38.19
C VAL A 273 -20.47 33.95 -38.76
N ASN A 274 -20.60 34.99 -37.93
CA ASN A 274 -21.05 36.32 -38.37
C ASN A 274 -20.07 36.96 -39.38
N ALA A 275 -18.77 36.68 -39.26
CA ALA A 275 -17.76 37.11 -40.22
C ALA A 275 -17.74 36.28 -41.53
N GLY A 276 -18.64 35.29 -41.67
CA GLY A 276 -18.74 34.43 -42.85
C GLY A 276 -17.57 33.46 -43.03
N ARG A 277 -16.74 33.25 -42.00
CA ARG A 277 -15.57 32.35 -42.05
C ARG A 277 -15.89 30.90 -41.69
N LEU A 278 -17.01 30.66 -41.01
CA LEU A 278 -17.48 29.35 -40.58
C LEU A 278 -18.99 29.24 -40.76
N THR A 279 -19.49 28.05 -41.06
CA THR A 279 -20.93 27.77 -40.96
C THR A 279 -21.31 27.37 -39.53
N LEU A 280 -22.58 27.56 -39.15
CA LEU A 280 -23.07 27.18 -37.82
C LEU A 280 -22.86 25.67 -37.52
N PRO A 281 -23.10 24.73 -38.46
CA PRO A 281 -22.81 23.31 -38.24
C PRO A 281 -21.32 23.01 -38.05
N GLU A 282 -20.44 23.68 -38.80
CA GLU A 282 -18.98 23.50 -38.66
C GLU A 282 -18.50 24.00 -37.29
N MET A 283 -18.97 25.15 -36.83
CA MET A 283 -18.64 25.69 -35.51
C MET A 283 -19.04 24.72 -34.39
N LEU A 284 -20.27 24.20 -34.42
CA LEU A 284 -20.77 23.29 -33.40
C LEU A 284 -20.02 21.95 -33.38
N SER A 285 -19.50 21.50 -34.53
CA SER A 285 -18.68 20.29 -34.59
C SER A 285 -17.34 20.41 -33.88
N MET A 286 -16.78 21.63 -33.83
CA MET A 286 -15.48 21.90 -33.22
C MET A 286 -15.58 22.14 -31.70
N TRP A 287 -16.78 22.38 -31.19
CA TRP A 287 -16.99 22.81 -29.81
C TRP A 287 -16.65 21.76 -28.74
N PRO A 288 -17.10 20.48 -28.82
CA PRO A 288 -16.70 19.45 -27.86
C PRO A 288 -15.19 19.18 -27.89
N LEU A 289 -14.56 19.38 -29.04
CA LEU A 289 -13.13 19.19 -29.23
C LEU A 289 -12.33 20.28 -28.48
N SER A 290 -12.77 21.54 -28.50
CA SER A 290 -12.12 22.61 -27.71
C SER A 290 -12.26 22.39 -26.20
N LEU A 291 -13.44 21.93 -25.76
CA LEU A 291 -13.69 21.56 -24.37
C LEU A 291 -12.80 20.40 -23.92
N GLY A 292 -12.62 19.41 -24.81
CA GLY A 292 -11.73 18.28 -24.55
C GLY A 292 -10.29 18.69 -24.34
N ILE A 293 -9.78 19.65 -25.11
CA ILE A 293 -8.41 20.20 -24.93
C ILE A 293 -8.28 20.87 -23.55
N ALA A 294 -9.25 21.71 -23.18
CA ALA A 294 -9.22 22.41 -21.89
C ALA A 294 -9.29 21.43 -20.71
N PHE A 295 -10.15 20.41 -20.79
CA PHE A 295 -10.26 19.37 -19.77
C PHE A 295 -8.99 18.52 -19.68
N GLY A 296 -8.40 18.11 -20.81
CA GLY A 296 -7.16 17.34 -20.83
C GLY A 296 -5.99 18.09 -20.18
N LEU A 297 -5.88 19.40 -20.40
CA LEU A 297 -4.87 20.24 -19.76
C LEU A 297 -5.09 20.39 -18.25
N LEU A 298 -6.35 20.46 -17.80
CA LEU A 298 -6.69 20.53 -16.37
C LEU A 298 -6.27 19.24 -15.64
N GLN A 299 -6.49 18.08 -16.26
CA GLN A 299 -6.14 16.77 -15.69
C GLN A 299 -4.62 16.57 -15.50
N ILE A 300 -3.78 17.25 -16.29
CA ILE A 300 -2.32 17.25 -16.09
C ILE A 300 -1.95 17.80 -14.71
N GLY A 301 -2.71 18.77 -14.21
CA GLY A 301 -2.57 19.27 -12.84
C GLY A 301 -2.69 18.13 -11.82
N PHE A 302 -3.79 17.38 -11.86
CA PHE A 302 -4.03 16.25 -10.96
C PHE A 302 -3.02 15.11 -11.13
N LEU A 303 -2.51 14.86 -12.34
CA LEU A 303 -1.47 13.84 -12.55
C LEU A 303 -0.19 14.11 -11.75
N PHE A 304 0.20 15.38 -11.61
CA PHE A 304 1.37 15.71 -10.80
C PHE A 304 1.15 15.38 -9.31
N THR A 305 -0.11 15.28 -8.88
CA THR A 305 -0.50 15.08 -7.48
C THR A 305 -0.27 13.65 -7.13
N ASP A 306 -0.92 12.83 -7.93
CA ASP A 306 -0.94 11.40 -7.78
C ASP A 306 0.47 10.84 -8.02
N TYR A 307 1.26 11.47 -8.90
CA TYR A 307 2.66 11.10 -9.10
C TYR A 307 3.50 11.22 -7.81
N GLN A 308 3.33 12.28 -7.02
CA GLN A 308 4.13 12.47 -5.80
C GLN A 308 3.77 11.48 -4.69
N SER A 309 2.47 11.25 -4.46
CA SER A 309 2.00 10.27 -3.46
C SER A 309 2.45 8.86 -3.86
N THR A 310 2.25 8.50 -5.12
CA THR A 310 2.69 7.21 -5.66
C THR A 310 4.21 7.06 -5.62
N ALA A 311 5.00 8.08 -5.96
CA ALA A 311 6.45 8.00 -5.85
C ALA A 311 6.91 7.70 -4.41
N ALA A 312 6.24 8.27 -3.39
CA ALA A 312 6.53 7.97 -2.00
C ALA A 312 6.18 6.52 -1.63
N ALA A 313 5.02 6.02 -2.06
CA ALA A 313 4.59 4.64 -1.85
C ALA A 313 5.53 3.64 -2.55
N VAL A 314 5.91 3.90 -3.81
CA VAL A 314 6.89 3.09 -4.56
C VAL A 314 8.23 3.05 -3.84
N GLY A 315 8.71 4.17 -3.30
CA GLY A 315 9.94 4.21 -2.51
C GLY A 315 9.88 3.30 -1.27
N ARG A 316 8.74 3.30 -0.55
CA ARG A 316 8.54 2.41 0.61
C ARG A 316 8.49 0.94 0.20
N LEU A 317 7.76 0.59 -0.85
CA LEU A 317 7.69 -0.80 -1.35
C LEU A 317 9.04 -1.29 -1.86
N GLN A 318 9.81 -0.45 -2.54
CA GLN A 318 11.15 -0.79 -2.98
C GLN A 318 12.09 -1.06 -1.83
N HIS A 319 12.04 -0.23 -0.79
CA HIS A 319 12.80 -0.48 0.42
C HIS A 319 12.43 -1.84 0.99
N VAL A 320 11.14 -2.17 1.09
CA VAL A 320 10.68 -3.50 1.54
C VAL A 320 11.18 -4.64 0.66
N PHE A 321 11.16 -4.48 -0.67
CA PHE A 321 11.70 -5.47 -1.60
C PHE A 321 13.22 -5.60 -1.56
N SER A 322 13.93 -4.58 -1.07
CA SER A 322 15.38 -4.60 -0.89
C SER A 322 15.82 -5.19 0.45
N LEU A 323 14.88 -5.43 1.37
CA LEU A 323 15.20 -6.04 2.65
C LEU A 323 15.74 -7.46 2.44
N PRO A 324 16.73 -7.87 3.25
CA PRO A 324 17.26 -9.21 3.18
C PRO A 324 16.12 -10.20 3.44
N CYS A 325 16.03 -11.24 2.61
CA CYS A 325 15.13 -12.36 2.83
C CYS A 325 15.92 -13.47 3.49
N GLU A 326 15.36 -14.11 4.51
CA GLU A 326 15.89 -15.37 5.01
C GLU A 326 15.63 -16.46 3.96
N GLU A 327 16.70 -17.13 3.54
CA GLU A 327 16.56 -18.31 2.70
C GLU A 327 15.94 -19.44 3.53
N ALA A 328 14.91 -20.08 2.96
CA ALA A 328 14.38 -21.29 3.54
C ALA A 328 15.49 -22.35 3.49
N GLY A 329 16.01 -22.71 4.66
CA GLY A 329 16.98 -23.79 4.77
C GLY A 329 16.34 -25.07 4.29
N SER A 330 17.03 -25.83 3.44
CA SER A 330 16.62 -27.19 3.11
C SER A 330 16.58 -28.01 4.39
N ALA A 331 15.46 -28.68 4.66
CA ALA A 331 15.37 -29.69 5.74
C ALA A 331 16.47 -30.77 5.61
N ASP A 332 17.01 -30.96 4.40
CA ASP A 332 18.12 -31.87 4.10
C ASP A 332 19.51 -31.40 4.62
N ALA A 333 19.60 -30.22 5.25
CA ALA A 333 20.76 -29.86 6.07
C ALA A 333 20.76 -30.60 7.44
N CYS A 334 19.98 -31.68 7.55
CA CYS A 334 20.09 -32.70 8.58
C CYS A 334 21.33 -33.57 8.38
N GLY A 335 22.52 -32.95 8.30
CA GLY A 335 23.78 -33.65 8.52
C GLY A 335 23.82 -34.09 9.98
N ALA A 336 23.93 -35.39 10.23
CA ALA A 336 24.15 -35.94 11.55
C ALA A 336 25.43 -35.32 12.14
N SER A 337 25.29 -34.45 13.12
CA SER A 337 26.44 -33.95 13.90
C SER A 337 27.01 -35.11 14.71
N ASP A 338 28.34 -35.19 14.73
CA ASP A 338 29.08 -36.18 15.50
C ASP A 338 28.63 -36.18 16.97
N LYS A 339 28.68 -37.37 17.59
CA LYS A 339 28.18 -37.59 18.96
C LYS A 339 28.89 -36.76 20.04
N GLU A 340 30.01 -36.12 19.72
CA GLU A 340 30.87 -35.42 20.68
C GLU A 340 30.66 -33.89 20.74
N GLU A 341 29.96 -33.29 19.78
CA GLU A 341 29.72 -31.84 19.82
C GLU A 341 28.66 -31.45 20.87
N PRO A 342 28.87 -30.33 21.59
CA PRO A 342 27.86 -29.80 22.51
C PRO A 342 26.60 -29.40 21.73
N ALA A 343 25.44 -29.53 22.38
CA ALA A 343 24.16 -29.18 21.79
C ALA A 343 24.07 -27.67 21.52
N VAL A 344 24.61 -26.85 22.41
CA VAL A 344 24.66 -25.39 22.27
C VAL A 344 26.02 -24.89 22.72
N ARG A 345 26.63 -24.00 21.93
CA ARG A 345 27.87 -23.31 22.28
C ARG A 345 27.74 -21.80 22.02
N LEU A 346 28.15 -21.00 23.00
CA LEU A 346 28.31 -19.55 22.90
C LEU A 346 29.75 -19.20 23.26
N GLU A 347 30.39 -18.43 22.40
CA GLU A 347 31.77 -17.96 22.59
C GLU A 347 31.78 -16.44 22.54
N HIS A 348 32.01 -15.80 23.70
CA HIS A 348 32.21 -14.35 23.86
C HIS A 348 31.11 -13.48 23.22
N VAL A 349 29.84 -13.84 23.44
CA VAL A 349 28.70 -13.21 22.77
C VAL A 349 28.31 -11.87 23.42
N SER A 350 28.33 -10.80 22.63
CA SER A 350 27.81 -9.48 23.02
C SER A 350 26.64 -9.07 22.11
N PHE A 351 25.55 -8.57 22.71
CA PHE A 351 24.39 -8.09 21.96
C PHE A 351 23.70 -6.83 22.49
N CYS A 352 23.24 -5.96 21.57
CA CYS A 352 22.41 -4.77 21.82
C CYS A 352 21.27 -4.65 20.79
N TYR A 353 20.06 -4.23 21.21
CA TYR A 353 18.91 -4.08 20.31
C TYR A 353 18.99 -2.84 19.41
N GLU A 354 19.55 -1.75 19.93
CA GLU A 354 19.80 -0.55 19.14
C GLU A 354 21.13 -0.74 18.40
N ALA A 355 21.05 -0.89 17.08
CA ALA A 355 22.22 -0.75 16.24
C ALA A 355 22.76 0.68 16.40
N PRO A 356 24.09 0.88 16.45
CA PRO A 356 24.65 2.21 16.53
C PRO A 356 24.25 2.98 15.26
N GLU A 357 23.36 3.97 15.39
CA GLU A 357 23.28 5.01 14.36
C GLU A 357 24.63 5.73 14.33
N GLU A 358 25.16 5.89 13.12
CA GLU A 358 26.38 6.62 12.72
C GLU A 358 26.30 8.14 13.03
N LYS A 359 25.58 8.55 14.07
CA LYS A 359 25.49 9.94 14.55
C LYS A 359 26.19 10.08 15.90
N ALA A 360 27.51 9.89 15.86
CA ALA A 360 28.40 10.39 16.89
C ALA A 360 29.59 11.13 16.24
N GLU A 361 29.33 11.90 15.18
CA GLU A 361 30.20 13.01 14.81
C GLU A 361 29.48 14.29 15.24
N ASN A 362 30.12 15.01 16.17
CA ASN A 362 29.74 16.32 16.71
C ASN A 362 28.88 16.31 17.98
N THR A 363 29.41 15.74 19.07
CA THR A 363 29.28 16.41 20.37
C THR A 363 30.59 16.23 21.14
N SER A 364 31.54 17.12 20.88
CA SER A 364 32.68 17.36 21.75
C SER A 364 32.14 17.99 23.04
N GLY A 365 31.90 17.14 24.03
CA GLY A 365 31.54 17.49 25.39
C GLY A 365 32.17 16.47 26.32
N ASP A 366 33.28 16.87 26.92
CA ASP A 366 34.02 16.17 27.97
C ASP A 366 33.13 16.09 29.23
N ASP A 367 32.27 15.07 29.28
CA ASP A 367 31.58 14.50 30.46
C ASP A 367 30.34 13.70 30.00
N GLY A 368 30.49 12.40 29.71
CA GLY A 368 29.34 11.59 29.32
C GLY A 368 29.71 10.17 28.91
N CYS A 369 29.59 9.23 29.83
CA CYS A 369 29.80 7.81 29.60
C CYS A 369 28.91 7.30 28.44
N ASP A 370 29.52 6.95 27.30
CA ASP A 370 28.94 6.17 26.20
C ASP A 370 28.42 4.81 26.71
N ARG A 371 27.25 4.80 27.37
CA ARG A 371 26.62 3.56 27.82
C ARG A 371 25.82 2.96 26.67
N LYS A 372 26.50 2.30 25.74
CA LYS A 372 25.89 1.21 24.96
C LYS A 372 25.20 0.26 25.94
N LYS A 373 23.87 0.20 25.91
CA LYS A 373 23.09 -0.61 26.85
C LYS A 373 23.04 -2.06 26.34
N TYR A 374 24.14 -2.78 26.54
CA TYR A 374 24.25 -4.20 26.20
C TYR A 374 23.16 -5.01 26.90
N ALA A 375 22.40 -5.77 26.12
CA ALA A 375 21.47 -6.77 26.65
C ALA A 375 22.20 -8.06 27.06
N LEU A 376 23.31 -8.36 26.37
CA LEU A 376 24.27 -9.40 26.72
C LEU A 376 25.68 -8.86 26.46
N ARG A 377 26.63 -9.17 27.33
CA ARG A 377 28.02 -8.72 27.21
C ARG A 377 28.94 -9.89 27.51
N ASP A 378 29.81 -10.22 26.56
CA ASP A 378 30.84 -11.25 26.69
C ASP A 378 30.35 -12.58 27.31
N CYS A 379 29.22 -13.08 26.82
CA CYS A 379 28.58 -14.28 27.36
C CYS A 379 29.14 -15.54 26.69
N SER A 380 29.67 -16.47 27.49
CA SER A 380 30.11 -17.80 27.03
C SER A 380 29.36 -18.91 27.76
N LEU A 381 28.89 -19.91 27.01
CA LEU A 381 28.07 -21.00 27.53
C LEU A 381 28.28 -22.27 26.69
N CYS A 382 28.27 -23.43 27.33
CA CYS A 382 28.31 -24.72 26.66
C CYS A 382 27.29 -25.65 27.29
N ILE A 383 26.32 -26.15 26.51
CA ILE A 383 25.28 -27.07 26.96
C ILE A 383 25.48 -28.41 26.26
N ARG A 384 25.55 -29.50 27.02
CA ARG A 384 25.73 -30.85 26.49
C ARG A 384 24.41 -31.46 26.03
N LYS A 385 24.48 -32.42 25.10
CA LYS A 385 23.31 -33.18 24.65
C LYS A 385 22.66 -33.91 25.83
N GLY A 386 21.35 -33.74 26.00
CA GLY A 386 20.56 -34.33 27.11
C GLY A 386 20.65 -33.58 28.44
N GLU A 387 21.43 -32.50 28.52
CA GLU A 387 21.53 -31.68 29.72
C GLU A 387 20.27 -30.83 29.93
N ARG A 388 19.87 -30.66 31.19
CA ARG A 388 18.77 -29.76 31.59
C ARG A 388 19.36 -28.55 32.29
N VAL A 389 19.21 -27.37 31.67
CA VAL A 389 19.78 -26.12 32.16
C VAL A 389 18.65 -25.14 32.49
N ALA A 390 18.72 -24.52 33.66
CA ALA A 390 17.80 -23.47 34.08
C ALA A 390 18.52 -22.10 34.10
N PHE A 391 17.98 -21.12 33.39
CA PHE A 391 18.50 -19.75 33.38
C PHE A 391 17.80 -18.91 34.45
N VAL A 392 18.53 -18.52 35.50
CA VAL A 392 18.00 -17.73 36.62
C VAL A 392 18.62 -16.33 36.60
N GLY A 393 17.82 -15.34 36.96
CA GLY A 393 18.28 -13.95 37.12
C GLY A 393 17.12 -12.98 37.24
N GLU A 394 17.39 -11.73 37.57
CA GLU A 394 16.37 -10.68 37.68
C GLU A 394 15.68 -10.36 36.36
N SER A 395 14.51 -9.70 36.41
CA SER A 395 13.86 -9.19 35.21
C SER A 395 14.79 -8.21 34.49
N GLY A 396 14.94 -8.34 33.17
CA GLY A 396 15.87 -7.53 32.38
C GLY A 396 17.31 -8.04 32.30
N SER A 397 17.66 -9.16 32.93
CA SER A 397 19.02 -9.75 32.89
C SER A 397 19.44 -10.34 31.53
N GLY A 398 18.66 -10.14 30.46
CA GLY A 398 18.98 -10.65 29.12
C GLY A 398 18.53 -12.09 28.80
N LYS A 399 17.84 -12.80 29.70
CA LYS A 399 17.37 -14.20 29.46
C LYS A 399 16.57 -14.36 28.17
N SER A 400 15.56 -13.51 27.97
CA SER A 400 14.74 -13.57 26.75
C SER A 400 15.54 -13.18 25.50
N THR A 401 16.54 -12.30 25.65
CA THR A 401 17.46 -11.93 24.56
C THR A 401 18.35 -13.12 24.16
N LEU A 402 18.87 -13.87 25.14
CA LEU A 402 19.64 -15.09 24.90
C LEU A 402 18.81 -16.11 24.09
N MET A 403 17.56 -16.34 24.48
CA MET A 403 16.65 -17.23 23.74
C MET A 403 16.44 -16.75 22.30
N LYS A 404 16.21 -15.45 22.08
CA LYS A 404 16.03 -14.88 20.74
C LYS A 404 17.27 -15.03 19.86
N LEU A 405 18.47 -14.94 20.43
CA LEU A 405 19.73 -15.18 19.71
C LEU A 405 19.92 -16.65 19.37
N LEU A 406 19.62 -17.58 20.29
CA LEU A 406 19.67 -19.02 20.03
C LEU A 406 18.72 -19.45 18.90
N LEU A 407 17.55 -18.84 18.81
CA LEU A 407 16.57 -19.06 17.74
C LEU A 407 16.95 -18.37 16.41
N GLY A 408 18.06 -17.63 16.38
CA GLY A 408 18.54 -16.89 15.22
C GLY A 408 17.64 -15.73 14.80
N PHE A 409 16.81 -15.19 15.72
CA PHE A 409 15.98 -14.00 15.43
C PHE A 409 16.82 -12.72 15.37
N TYR A 410 17.95 -12.70 16.08
CA TYR A 410 18.95 -11.66 16.00
C TYR A 410 20.31 -12.29 15.75
N ARG A 411 21.23 -11.51 15.18
CA ARG A 411 22.63 -11.88 15.06
C ARG A 411 23.43 -11.22 16.18
N PRO A 412 24.36 -11.93 16.82
CA PRO A 412 25.26 -11.31 17.79
C PRO A 412 26.13 -10.24 17.10
N GLN A 413 26.44 -9.15 17.79
CA GLN A 413 27.38 -8.14 17.28
C GLN A 413 28.84 -8.60 17.45
N GLU A 414 29.11 -9.37 18.50
CA GLU A 414 30.42 -9.97 18.78
C GLU A 414 30.24 -11.41 19.24
N GLY A 415 31.25 -12.25 19.00
CA GLY A 415 31.22 -13.66 19.36
C GLY A 415 30.48 -14.53 18.36
N ARG A 416 30.24 -15.80 18.74
CA ARG A 416 29.60 -16.81 17.89
C ARG A 416 28.66 -17.71 18.68
N ILE A 417 27.60 -18.18 18.02
CA ILE A 417 26.62 -19.11 18.57
C ILE A 417 26.49 -20.30 17.63
N GLU A 418 26.62 -21.51 18.18
CA GLU A 418 26.45 -22.76 17.47
C GLU A 418 25.40 -23.64 18.14
N VAL A 419 24.58 -24.33 17.34
CA VAL A 419 23.62 -25.34 17.79
C VAL A 419 23.86 -26.62 17.00
N ASP A 420 24.21 -27.70 17.70
CA ASP A 420 24.64 -28.97 17.10
C ASP A 420 25.66 -28.78 15.94
N GLY A 421 26.68 -27.96 16.20
CA GLY A 421 27.75 -27.63 15.24
C GLY A 421 27.37 -26.63 14.14
N ILE A 422 26.10 -26.19 14.06
CA ILE A 422 25.66 -25.22 13.05
C ILE A 422 25.74 -23.81 13.60
N ASP A 423 26.46 -22.92 12.92
CA ASP A 423 26.46 -21.50 13.22
C ASP A 423 25.08 -20.88 12.96
N VAL A 424 24.51 -20.28 14.00
CA VAL A 424 23.20 -19.63 13.94
C VAL A 424 23.19 -18.48 12.92
N SER A 425 24.29 -17.76 12.76
CA SER A 425 24.37 -16.63 11.82
C SER A 425 24.44 -17.08 10.35
N ALA A 426 24.93 -18.30 10.10
CA ALA A 426 25.06 -18.86 8.76
C ALA A 426 23.74 -19.47 8.27
N SER A 427 23.03 -20.21 9.13
CA SER A 427 21.76 -20.83 8.75
C SER A 427 20.71 -20.82 9.88
N PRO A 428 20.05 -19.67 10.13
CA PRO A 428 19.03 -19.55 11.17
C PRO A 428 17.87 -20.55 11.01
N SER A 429 17.46 -20.79 9.76
CA SER A 429 16.36 -21.71 9.42
C SER A 429 16.72 -23.17 9.71
N ALA A 430 17.95 -23.60 9.41
CA ALA A 430 18.41 -24.95 9.74
C ALA A 430 18.51 -25.17 11.27
N VAL A 431 18.98 -24.16 12.01
CA VAL A 431 19.02 -24.21 13.48
C VAL A 431 17.61 -24.33 14.07
N ARG A 432 16.63 -23.55 13.58
CA ARG A 432 15.24 -23.65 14.04
C ARG A 432 14.59 -25.00 13.76
N GLY A 433 15.04 -25.72 12.73
CA GLY A 433 14.62 -27.12 12.48
C GLY A 433 15.09 -28.10 13.57
N ARG A 434 16.08 -27.73 14.39
CA ARG A 434 16.63 -28.55 15.49
C ARG A 434 16.13 -28.13 16.88
N ILE A 435 15.37 -27.03 16.99
CA ILE A 435 14.91 -26.48 18.26
C ILE A 435 13.39 -26.50 18.33
N SER A 436 12.85 -27.12 19.38
CA SER A 436 11.46 -26.90 19.79
C SER A 436 11.38 -25.72 20.76
N TYR A 437 10.52 -24.75 20.47
CA TYR A 437 10.36 -23.54 21.28
C TYR A 437 8.93 -23.38 21.78
N VAL A 438 8.77 -23.15 23.09
CA VAL A 438 7.48 -22.83 23.71
C VAL A 438 7.58 -21.41 24.27
N PRO A 439 6.88 -20.43 23.69
CA PRO A 439 6.91 -19.05 24.18
C PRO A 439 6.10 -18.92 25.47
N GLN A 440 6.41 -17.88 26.26
CA GLN A 440 5.64 -17.54 27.47
C GLN A 440 4.16 -17.22 27.16
N LYS A 441 3.89 -16.67 25.98
CA LYS A 441 2.54 -16.48 25.43
C LYS A 441 2.45 -17.23 24.11
N SER A 442 1.74 -18.35 24.13
CA SER A 442 1.40 -19.14 22.94
C SER A 442 0.51 -18.32 22.01
N GLN A 443 0.86 -18.26 20.73
CA GLN A 443 -0.04 -17.77 19.69
C GLN A 443 -0.65 -18.97 18.97
N LEU A 444 -1.97 -18.96 18.83
CA LEU A 444 -2.72 -19.92 18.06
C LEU A 444 -3.39 -19.18 16.90
N PHE A 445 -3.45 -19.81 15.75
CA PHE A 445 -4.11 -19.27 14.57
C PHE A 445 -5.62 -19.50 14.67
N ASP A 446 -6.41 -18.62 14.03
CA ASP A 446 -7.87 -18.75 13.95
C ASP A 446 -8.28 -19.90 13.02
N ASP A 447 -8.02 -21.11 13.49
CA ASP A 447 -8.27 -22.39 12.85
C ASP A 447 -8.69 -23.41 13.92
N SER A 448 -8.94 -24.67 13.52
CA SER A 448 -9.22 -25.74 14.49
C SER A 448 -7.99 -26.10 15.32
N ILE A 449 -8.20 -26.78 16.45
CA ILE A 449 -7.11 -27.32 17.27
C ILE A 449 -6.29 -28.33 16.45
N TYR A 450 -6.96 -29.16 15.65
CA TYR A 450 -6.31 -30.10 14.74
C TYR A 450 -5.33 -29.38 13.81
N GLU A 451 -5.79 -28.35 13.11
CA GLU A 451 -4.98 -27.61 12.14
C GLU A 451 -3.80 -26.92 12.82
N ASN A 452 -3.99 -26.32 14.01
CA ASN A 452 -2.90 -25.71 14.77
C ASN A 452 -1.79 -26.71 15.14
N ILE A 453 -2.13 -27.95 15.52
CA ILE A 453 -1.13 -28.99 15.84
C ILE A 453 -0.49 -29.53 14.56
N ALA A 454 -1.29 -29.80 13.52
CA ALA A 454 -0.83 -30.35 12.26
C ALA A 454 0.04 -29.37 11.46
N MET A 455 -0.11 -28.06 11.67
CA MET A 455 0.58 -27.00 10.90
C MET A 455 2.11 -27.14 10.88
N VAL A 456 2.71 -27.70 11.93
CA VAL A 456 4.17 -27.94 12.02
C VAL A 456 4.62 -29.06 11.08
N ARG A 457 3.76 -30.05 10.85
CA ARG A 457 4.01 -31.19 9.95
C ARG A 457 2.73 -31.53 9.18
N PRO A 458 2.39 -30.79 8.11
CA PRO A 458 1.13 -30.95 7.38
C PRO A 458 0.93 -32.37 6.81
N GLU A 459 2.03 -33.07 6.54
CA GLU A 459 2.05 -34.45 6.04
C GLU A 459 1.66 -35.50 7.10
N SER A 460 1.47 -35.09 8.37
CA SER A 460 1.19 -36.02 9.47
C SER A 460 -0.29 -36.41 9.54
N GLY A 461 -0.53 -37.71 9.75
CA GLY A 461 -1.89 -38.24 9.85
C GLY A 461 -2.57 -37.82 11.16
N ARG A 462 -3.90 -37.92 11.20
CA ARG A 462 -4.67 -37.58 12.41
C ARG A 462 -4.23 -38.33 13.66
N GLU A 463 -3.82 -39.59 13.52
CA GLU A 463 -3.28 -40.38 14.64
C GLU A 463 -1.99 -39.81 15.22
N ASP A 464 -1.13 -39.18 14.40
CA ASP A 464 0.10 -38.56 14.88
C ASP A 464 -0.21 -37.32 15.71
N VAL A 465 -1.22 -36.54 15.31
CA VAL A 465 -1.72 -35.38 16.04
C VAL A 465 -2.31 -35.80 17.39
N GLU A 466 -3.19 -36.80 17.41
CA GLU A 466 -3.79 -37.31 18.65
C GLU A 466 -2.73 -37.90 19.58
N ARG A 467 -1.73 -38.61 19.04
CA ARG A 467 -0.62 -39.14 19.83
C ARG A 467 0.28 -38.03 20.39
N ALA A 468 0.51 -36.95 19.65
CA ALA A 468 1.25 -35.80 20.14
C ALA A 468 0.49 -35.09 21.28
N ALA A 469 -0.81 -34.88 21.11
CA ALA A 469 -1.68 -34.30 22.13
C ALA A 469 -1.80 -35.18 23.38
N ALA A 470 -1.81 -36.51 23.23
CA ALA A 470 -1.80 -37.43 24.37
C ALA A 470 -0.48 -37.34 25.15
N ARG A 471 0.66 -37.23 24.45
CA ARG A 471 1.98 -37.09 25.08
C ARG A 471 2.17 -35.75 25.80
N SER A 472 1.50 -34.68 25.35
CA SER A 472 1.52 -33.39 26.02
C SER A 472 0.47 -33.25 27.14
N GLY A 473 -0.40 -34.25 27.31
CA GLY A 473 -1.50 -34.21 28.28
C GLY A 473 -2.70 -33.36 27.83
N ALA A 474 -2.76 -32.98 26.55
CA ALA A 474 -3.82 -32.14 26.01
C ALA A 474 -5.02 -32.92 25.46
N ASP A 475 -4.86 -34.20 25.11
CA ASP A 475 -5.91 -35.00 24.44
C ASP A 475 -7.23 -35.05 25.22
N GLU A 476 -7.17 -35.28 26.53
CA GLU A 476 -8.38 -35.36 27.37
C GLU A 476 -9.14 -34.03 27.39
N PHE A 477 -8.42 -32.91 27.53
CA PHE A 477 -9.00 -31.57 27.48
C PHE A 477 -9.64 -31.30 26.11
N ILE A 478 -8.94 -31.62 25.03
CA ILE A 478 -9.43 -31.38 23.66
C ILE A 478 -10.72 -32.18 23.42
N ARG A 479 -10.77 -33.45 23.84
CA ARG A 479 -11.96 -34.30 23.68
C ARG A 479 -13.17 -33.85 24.49
N GLN A 480 -12.98 -33.07 25.55
CA GLN A 480 -14.08 -32.50 26.34
C GLN A 480 -14.72 -31.27 25.68
N LEU A 481 -14.09 -30.69 24.66
CA LEU A 481 -14.67 -29.57 23.91
C LEU A 481 -15.83 -30.05 23.02
N PRO A 482 -16.85 -29.19 22.74
CA PRO A 482 -18.04 -29.58 21.99
C PRO A 482 -17.75 -30.19 20.61
N GLU A 483 -16.72 -29.70 19.92
CA GLU A 483 -16.31 -30.19 18.58
C GLU A 483 -14.97 -30.95 18.63
N GLY A 484 -14.47 -31.27 19.84
CA GLY A 484 -13.21 -31.97 20.01
C GLY A 484 -12.04 -31.23 19.32
N TYR A 485 -11.27 -31.98 18.53
CA TYR A 485 -10.16 -31.47 17.71
C TYR A 485 -10.59 -30.48 16.60
N GLU A 486 -11.86 -30.49 16.19
CA GLU A 486 -12.37 -29.55 15.17
C GLU A 486 -12.75 -28.18 15.76
N THR A 487 -12.71 -28.06 17.09
CA THR A 487 -13.05 -26.82 17.80
C THR A 487 -12.20 -25.66 17.30
N ARG A 488 -12.84 -24.60 16.81
CA ARG A 488 -12.17 -23.37 16.36
C ARG A 488 -11.68 -22.54 17.53
N VAL A 489 -10.40 -22.21 17.50
CA VAL A 489 -9.66 -21.57 18.58
C VAL A 489 -9.98 -20.06 18.73
N GLY A 490 -10.32 -19.38 17.63
CA GLY A 490 -10.53 -17.93 17.59
C GLY A 490 -9.22 -17.13 17.63
N GLU A 491 -9.29 -15.82 17.39
CA GLU A 491 -8.14 -14.90 17.48
C GLU A 491 -7.41 -15.07 18.83
N ASP A 492 -6.10 -15.33 18.78
CA ASP A 492 -5.21 -15.55 19.93
C ASP A 492 -5.74 -16.55 20.98
N GLY A 493 -6.55 -17.53 20.56
CA GLY A 493 -7.13 -18.53 21.45
C GLY A 493 -8.19 -18.02 22.40
N GLY A 494 -8.82 -16.88 22.10
CA GLY A 494 -9.85 -16.26 22.94
C GLY A 494 -11.04 -17.18 23.27
N ARG A 495 -11.38 -18.14 22.39
CA ARG A 495 -12.50 -19.06 22.62
C ARG A 495 -12.16 -20.21 23.58
N LEU A 496 -10.89 -20.59 23.67
CA LEU A 496 -10.43 -21.68 24.55
C LEU A 496 -10.42 -21.29 26.04
N SER A 497 -10.41 -20.00 26.36
CA SER A 497 -10.50 -19.50 27.74
C SER A 497 -11.92 -19.17 28.18
N GLY A 498 -12.86 -19.01 27.24
CA GLY A 498 -14.19 -18.47 27.50
C GLY A 498 -15.27 -19.52 27.82
N ASP A 499 -15.22 -20.69 27.18
CA ASP A 499 -16.30 -21.70 27.28
C ASP A 499 -15.98 -22.88 28.21
N SER A 500 -14.72 -23.10 28.55
CA SER A 500 -14.31 -24.09 29.54
C SER A 500 -14.09 -23.41 30.88
N GLY A 501 -15.08 -23.47 31.77
CA GLY A 501 -15.03 -23.01 33.16
C GLY A 501 -14.01 -23.72 34.07
N ARG A 502 -12.89 -24.20 33.53
CA ARG A 502 -11.70 -24.63 34.25
C ARG A 502 -10.49 -24.15 33.44
N GLY A 503 -9.57 -23.47 34.13
CA GLY A 503 -8.42 -22.80 33.54
C GLY A 503 -7.75 -23.63 32.44
N SER A 504 -7.61 -23.02 31.27
CA SER A 504 -6.81 -23.58 30.18
C SER A 504 -5.37 -23.73 30.66
N PRO A 505 -4.78 -24.94 30.65
CA PRO A 505 -3.38 -25.15 31.02
C PRO A 505 -2.39 -24.47 30.05
N TRP A 506 -2.88 -23.87 28.96
CA TRP A 506 -2.07 -23.20 27.95
C TRP A 506 -1.76 -21.73 28.25
N ARG A 507 -2.23 -21.19 29.39
CA ARG A 507 -1.88 -19.84 29.87
C ARG A 507 -1.08 -19.80 31.17
N GLU A 508 -0.92 -20.91 31.88
CA GLU A 508 -0.09 -20.96 33.08
C GLU A 508 1.25 -21.61 32.76
N PRO A 509 2.37 -20.93 33.03
CA PRO A 509 3.70 -21.48 32.77
C PRO A 509 3.97 -22.64 33.74
N PHE A 510 4.46 -23.76 33.21
CA PHE A 510 5.29 -24.67 34.01
C PHE A 510 6.65 -24.02 34.30
#